data_AF-A0A8T7AZA1-F1
#
_entry.id   AF-A0A8T7AZA1-F1
#
_cell.length_a   1.000
_cell.length_b   1.000
_cell.length_c   1.000
_cell.angle_alpha   90.00
_cell.angle_beta   90.00
_cell.angle_gamma   90.00
#
_symmetry.space_group_name_H-M   'P 1'
#
loop_
_entity.id
_entity.type
_entity.pdbx_description
1 polymer ?
#
loop_
_entity_poly.entity_id
_entity_poly.type
_entity_poly.pdbx_seq_one_letter_code
_entity_poly.pdbx_strand_id
1 'polypeptide(L)'
;MGYEDLEVEEPSAEIVNMAGFKFVQQLAADLNRGDVKLPSFPDVVMRIKRAIEQQDCNSDKLARIVSTEAALAARLLKVANSALMKRGGKPVKDIKTAVSRLGHEMLHTTAVSVAVEQIFLGASLKQHRERLRGVWRDAAHVAAISYTLTRRVRCGINPDEALLAGLLHNVGKLYIIMNSSEHPEFIDDDATLDLVVETWHGQVGRAIIEGWGFAEDKALAAADHMDLERNASGAPDLTDVVTTAWLMAREADGEEIHYDSARALSRLQIDEEKREQIMRESVDDINALAQALNG
;
A
#
# COMPACT_ATOMS: atom_id res chain seq x y z
N MET A 1 33.25 24.06 28.78
CA MET A 1 32.13 23.09 28.74
C MET A 1 31.84 22.89 27.26
N GLY A 2 32.56 21.97 26.63
CA GLY A 2 32.34 21.61 25.24
C GLY A 2 31.21 20.59 25.21
N TYR A 3 30.20 20.84 24.38
CA TYR A 3 29.33 19.78 23.91
C TYR A 3 30.21 18.96 22.97
N GLU A 4 30.69 17.81 23.44
CA GLU A 4 31.18 16.78 22.53
C GLU A 4 29.96 16.39 21.69
N ASP A 5 30.05 16.67 20.39
CA ASP A 5 29.19 16.08 19.38
C ASP A 5 29.30 14.56 19.57
N LEU A 6 28.28 13.98 20.20
CA LEU A 6 28.09 12.54 20.22
C LEU A 6 27.81 12.15 18.77
N GLU A 7 28.86 11.79 18.02
CA GLU A 7 28.73 11.07 16.77
C GLU A 7 27.92 9.81 17.09
N VAL A 8 26.64 9.82 16.68
CA VAL A 8 25.82 8.62 16.69
C VAL A 8 26.42 7.71 15.64
N GLU A 9 27.18 6.69 16.07
CA GLU A 9 27.76 5.69 15.18
C GLU A 9 26.64 5.07 14.34
N GLU A 10 26.76 5.12 13.01
CA GLU A 10 25.79 4.47 12.13
C GLU A 10 25.77 2.96 12.39
N PRO A 11 24.58 2.34 12.48
CA PRO A 11 24.46 0.91 12.70
C PRO A 11 25.18 0.10 11.61
N SER A 12 26.03 -0.84 12.02
CA SER A 12 26.74 -1.69 11.05
C SER A 12 25.77 -2.53 10.20
N ALA A 13 26.12 -2.77 8.93
CA ALA A 13 25.31 -3.58 8.02
C ALA A 13 25.03 -5.00 8.55
N GLU A 14 25.94 -5.55 9.36
CA GLU A 14 25.75 -6.86 10.01
C GLU A 14 24.62 -6.84 11.03
N ILE A 15 24.53 -5.77 11.83
CA ILE A 15 23.44 -5.57 12.80
C ILE A 15 22.10 -5.42 12.06
N VAL A 16 22.04 -4.57 11.04
CA VAL A 16 20.81 -4.35 10.24
C VAL A 16 20.34 -5.64 9.57
N ASN A 17 21.25 -6.43 9.00
CA ASN A 17 20.91 -7.71 8.38
C ASN A 17 20.44 -8.76 9.38
N MET A 18 21.12 -8.88 10.53
CA MET A 18 20.71 -9.79 11.60
C MET A 18 19.33 -9.43 12.14
N ALA A 19 19.10 -8.14 12.38
CA ALA A 19 17.83 -7.57 12.82
C ALA A 19 16.70 -7.84 11.82
N GLY A 20 16.89 -7.51 10.55
CA GLY A 20 15.92 -7.77 9.50
C GLY A 20 15.58 -9.24 9.32
N PHE A 21 16.59 -10.11 9.40
CA PHE A 21 16.39 -11.56 9.32
C PHE A 21 15.51 -12.09 10.46
N LYS A 22 15.59 -11.52 11.66
CA LYS A 22 14.69 -11.89 12.77
C LYS A 22 13.22 -11.62 12.43
N PHE A 23 12.89 -10.51 11.77
CA PHE A 23 11.52 -10.24 11.34
C PHE A 23 11.03 -11.26 10.31
N VAL A 24 11.88 -11.66 9.36
CA VAL A 24 11.55 -12.71 8.38
C VAL A 24 11.34 -14.06 9.06
N GLN A 25 12.21 -14.43 10.01
CA GLN A 25 12.07 -15.66 10.79
C GLN A 25 10.79 -15.66 11.63
N GLN A 26 10.49 -14.54 12.29
CA GLN A 26 9.28 -14.35 13.08
C GLN A 26 8.03 -14.49 12.18
N LEU A 27 8.03 -13.80 11.04
CA LEU A 27 6.95 -13.89 10.05
C LEU A 27 6.75 -15.32 9.53
N ALA A 28 7.82 -16.02 9.17
CA ALA A 28 7.76 -17.40 8.71
C ALA A 28 7.23 -18.35 9.80
N ALA A 29 7.60 -18.10 11.05
CA ALA A 29 7.10 -18.87 12.18
C ALA A 29 5.61 -18.60 12.43
N ASP A 30 5.17 -17.35 12.28
CA ASP A 30 3.76 -16.96 12.43
C ASP A 30 2.87 -17.50 11.30
N LEU A 31 3.36 -17.49 10.05
CA LEU A 31 2.71 -18.15 8.90
C LEU A 31 2.48 -19.65 9.17
N ASN A 32 3.49 -20.35 9.67
CA ASN A 32 3.44 -21.80 9.88
C ASN A 32 2.58 -22.22 11.08
N ARG A 33 2.53 -21.41 12.13
CA ARG A 33 1.73 -21.69 13.33
C ARG A 33 0.24 -21.38 13.14
N GLY A 34 -0.13 -20.72 12.04
CA GLY A 34 -1.45 -20.08 11.91
C GLY A 34 -1.69 -19.05 13.02
N ASP A 35 -0.59 -18.50 13.55
CA ASP A 35 -0.59 -17.69 14.76
C ASP A 35 -1.16 -16.30 14.48
N VAL A 36 -1.85 -15.77 15.48
CA VAL A 36 -2.54 -14.47 15.54
C VAL A 36 -1.62 -13.27 15.30
N LYS A 37 -0.29 -13.48 15.29
CA LYS A 37 0.72 -12.42 15.08
C LYS A 37 0.94 -12.04 13.63
N LEU A 38 0.62 -12.94 12.70
CA LEU A 38 0.27 -12.49 11.36
C LEU A 38 -1.18 -12.05 11.45
N PRO A 39 -1.48 -10.80 11.13
CA PRO A 39 -2.87 -10.38 11.11
C PRO A 39 -3.63 -11.25 10.11
N SER A 40 -4.46 -12.15 10.65
CA SER A 40 -5.31 -13.02 9.85
C SER A 40 -6.11 -12.13 8.92
N PHE A 41 -5.97 -12.35 7.61
CA PHE A 41 -6.63 -11.49 6.65
C PHE A 41 -8.15 -11.55 6.88
N PRO A 42 -8.86 -10.42 7.08
CA PRO A 42 -10.21 -10.45 7.63
C PRO A 42 -11.16 -11.28 6.78
N ASP A 43 -11.98 -12.11 7.44
CA ASP A 43 -12.93 -13.03 6.78
C ASP A 43 -13.85 -12.31 5.80
N VAL A 44 -14.21 -11.05 6.07
CA VAL A 44 -15.00 -10.22 5.15
C VAL A 44 -14.33 -10.06 3.78
N VAL A 45 -13.01 -9.87 3.72
CA VAL A 45 -12.29 -9.71 2.45
C VAL A 45 -12.26 -11.03 1.70
N MET A 46 -12.03 -12.13 2.40
CA MET A 46 -12.05 -13.48 1.83
C MET A 46 -13.44 -13.86 1.30
N ARG A 47 -14.50 -13.47 2.02
CA ARG A 47 -15.89 -13.64 1.58
C ARG A 47 -16.21 -12.83 0.33
N ILE A 48 -15.70 -11.59 0.24
CA ILE A 48 -15.84 -10.74 -0.95
C ILE A 48 -15.09 -11.38 -2.13
N LYS A 49 -13.82 -11.76 -1.96
CA LYS A 49 -13.01 -12.41 -2.99
C LYS A 49 -13.69 -13.66 -3.54
N ARG A 50 -14.10 -14.58 -2.65
CA ARG A 50 -14.84 -15.80 -3.03
C ARG A 50 -16.16 -15.49 -3.72
N ALA A 51 -16.87 -14.46 -3.30
CA ALA A 51 -18.12 -14.06 -3.95
C ALA A 51 -17.86 -13.58 -5.38
N ILE A 52 -16.83 -12.76 -5.60
CA ILE A 52 -16.45 -12.22 -6.92
C ILE A 52 -15.99 -13.35 -7.87
N GLU A 53 -15.22 -14.30 -7.37
CA GLU A 53 -14.73 -15.46 -8.15
C GLU A 53 -15.86 -16.42 -8.57
N GLN A 54 -17.00 -16.42 -7.86
CA GLN A 54 -18.18 -17.18 -8.25
C GLN A 54 -18.91 -16.47 -9.40
N GLN A 55 -19.07 -17.14 -10.54
CA GLN A 55 -19.69 -16.60 -11.78
C GLN A 55 -21.16 -16.14 -11.66
N ASP A 56 -21.76 -16.17 -10.47
CA ASP A 56 -23.12 -15.66 -10.16
C ASP A 56 -23.08 -14.54 -9.11
N CYS A 57 -22.03 -13.73 -9.12
CA CYS A 57 -21.89 -12.60 -8.21
C CYS A 57 -22.70 -11.40 -8.69
N ASN A 58 -23.70 -10.98 -7.90
CA ASN A 58 -24.45 -9.75 -8.13
C ASN A 58 -24.24 -8.74 -6.99
N SER A 59 -24.52 -7.46 -7.28
CA SER A 59 -24.36 -6.37 -6.31
C SER A 59 -25.16 -6.56 -5.03
N ASP A 60 -26.27 -7.31 -5.04
CA ASP A 60 -27.07 -7.60 -3.85
C ASP A 60 -26.33 -8.52 -2.86
N LYS A 61 -25.70 -9.59 -3.38
CA LYS A 61 -24.92 -10.52 -2.57
C LYS A 61 -23.72 -9.82 -1.93
N LEU A 62 -22.99 -9.03 -2.71
CA LEU A 62 -21.84 -8.25 -2.21
C LEU A 62 -22.28 -7.18 -1.21
N ALA A 63 -23.37 -6.46 -1.47
CA ALA A 63 -23.87 -5.46 -0.55
C ALA A 63 -24.24 -6.06 0.81
N ARG A 64 -24.81 -7.28 0.85
CA ARG A 64 -25.07 -8.00 2.11
C ARG A 64 -23.79 -8.34 2.88
N ILE A 65 -22.74 -8.78 2.18
CA ILE A 65 -21.44 -9.07 2.82
C ILE A 65 -20.85 -7.78 3.39
N VAL A 66 -20.81 -6.70 2.60
CA VAL A 66 -20.29 -5.40 3.04
C VAL A 66 -21.08 -4.83 4.22
N SER A 67 -22.39 -5.04 4.24
CA SER A 67 -23.27 -4.53 5.31
C SER A 67 -23.02 -5.17 6.67
N THR A 68 -22.28 -6.28 6.75
CA THR A 68 -21.90 -6.87 8.04
C THR A 68 -20.78 -6.09 8.73
N GLU A 69 -20.04 -5.25 8.00
CA GLU A 69 -18.89 -4.50 8.49
C GLU A 69 -19.10 -2.99 8.32
N ALA A 70 -19.43 -2.30 9.41
CA ALA A 70 -19.75 -0.87 9.37
C ALA A 70 -18.59 0.00 8.83
N ALA A 71 -17.35 -0.34 9.20
CA ALA A 71 -16.16 0.35 8.71
C ALA A 71 -16.00 0.21 7.19
N LEU A 72 -16.22 -0.99 6.64
CA LEU A 72 -16.17 -1.24 5.21
C LEU A 72 -17.30 -0.54 4.46
N ALA A 73 -18.53 -0.62 4.96
CA ALA A 73 -19.66 0.09 4.37
C ALA A 73 -19.42 1.61 4.30
N ALA A 74 -18.93 2.21 5.39
CA ALA A 74 -18.59 3.62 5.42
C ALA A 74 -17.46 3.96 4.45
N ARG A 75 -16.39 3.15 4.40
CA ARG A 75 -15.27 3.35 3.48
C ARG A 75 -15.70 3.27 2.02
N LEU A 76 -16.51 2.27 1.68
CA LEU A 76 -17.03 2.10 0.32
C LEU A 76 -17.85 3.31 -0.14
N LEU A 77 -18.68 3.87 0.74
CA LEU A 77 -19.44 5.08 0.44
C LEU A 77 -18.53 6.30 0.27
N LYS A 78 -17.46 6.43 1.07
CA LYS A 78 -16.47 7.51 0.90
C LYS A 78 -15.77 7.40 -0.46
N VAL A 79 -15.28 6.21 -0.81
CA VAL A 79 -14.63 5.95 -2.12
C VAL A 79 -15.60 6.18 -3.27
N ALA A 80 -16.85 5.70 -3.19
CA ALA A 80 -17.87 5.90 -4.23
C ALA A 80 -18.25 7.36 -4.50
N ASN A 81 -17.95 8.25 -3.54
CA ASN A 81 -18.24 9.66 -3.60
C ASN A 81 -16.99 10.53 -3.76
N SER A 82 -15.78 9.95 -3.84
CA SER A 82 -14.55 10.72 -4.10
C SER A 82 -14.59 11.36 -5.48
N ALA A 83 -13.88 12.47 -5.65
CA ALA A 83 -13.89 13.25 -6.90
C ALA A 83 -13.57 12.38 -8.12
N LEU A 84 -12.55 11.52 -7.99
CA LEU A 84 -12.09 10.61 -9.04
C LEU A 84 -13.11 9.53 -9.44
N MET A 85 -13.99 9.12 -8.51
CA MET A 85 -15.03 8.09 -8.74
C MET A 85 -16.39 8.69 -9.11
N LYS A 86 -16.63 9.95 -8.75
CA LYS A 86 -17.91 10.64 -8.93
C LYS A 86 -17.97 11.34 -10.29
N ARG A 87 -18.42 10.62 -11.32
CA ARG A 87 -18.67 11.18 -12.67
C ARG A 87 -20.00 11.93 -12.79
N GLY A 88 -20.15 13.06 -12.10
CA GLY A 88 -21.30 13.96 -12.27
C GLY A 88 -22.65 13.29 -12.00
N GLY A 89 -23.01 13.17 -10.71
CA GLY A 89 -24.28 12.58 -10.31
C GLY A 89 -24.59 12.83 -8.83
N LYS A 90 -25.79 12.40 -8.39
CA LYS A 90 -26.19 12.49 -6.98
C LYS A 90 -25.22 11.65 -6.12
N PRO A 91 -24.93 12.11 -4.87
CA PRO A 91 -24.16 11.32 -3.91
C PRO A 91 -24.76 9.93 -3.72
N VAL A 92 -23.91 8.90 -3.70
CA VAL A 92 -24.32 7.54 -3.35
C VAL A 92 -24.59 7.47 -1.86
N LYS A 93 -25.74 6.92 -1.48
CA LYS A 93 -26.20 6.83 -0.08
C LYS A 93 -26.43 5.40 0.40
N ASP A 94 -26.31 4.42 -0.48
CA ASP A 94 -26.53 3.01 -0.16
C ASP A 94 -25.44 2.13 -0.78
N ILE A 95 -25.17 1.01 -0.11
CA ILE A 95 -24.06 0.10 -0.44
C ILE A 95 -24.27 -0.55 -1.81
N LYS A 96 -25.51 -0.93 -2.16
CA LYS A 96 -25.81 -1.58 -3.43
C LYS A 96 -25.45 -0.67 -4.60
N THR A 97 -25.86 0.60 -4.55
CA THR A 97 -25.51 1.61 -5.55
C THR A 97 -24.01 1.87 -5.58
N ALA A 98 -23.32 1.82 -4.43
CA ALA A 98 -21.86 1.96 -4.37
C ALA A 98 -21.16 0.80 -5.09
N VAL A 99 -21.54 -0.45 -4.80
CA VAL A 99 -21.01 -1.66 -5.48
C VAL A 99 -21.27 -1.60 -6.98
N SER A 100 -22.50 -1.26 -7.40
CA SER A 100 -22.82 -1.16 -8.83
C SER A 100 -22.07 -0.04 -9.55
N ARG A 101 -21.71 1.04 -8.85
CA ARG A 101 -20.93 2.15 -9.45
C ARG A 101 -19.45 1.82 -9.54
N LEU A 102 -18.89 1.28 -8.46
CA LEU A 102 -17.46 1.02 -8.34
C LEU A 102 -17.04 -0.27 -9.05
N GLY A 103 -17.93 -1.25 -9.11
CA GLY A 103 -17.62 -2.59 -9.59
C GLY A 103 -17.02 -3.47 -8.48
N HIS A 104 -16.74 -4.71 -8.86
CA HIS A 104 -16.29 -5.76 -7.94
C HIS A 104 -14.83 -5.56 -7.51
N GLU A 105 -13.96 -5.19 -8.45
CA GLU A 105 -12.52 -5.01 -8.19
C GLU A 105 -12.26 -3.87 -7.20
N MET A 106 -12.79 -2.68 -7.47
CA MET A 106 -12.71 -1.56 -6.53
C MET A 106 -13.35 -1.86 -5.15
N LEU A 107 -14.44 -2.65 -5.09
CA LEU A 107 -14.97 -3.13 -3.81
C LEU A 107 -13.94 -3.99 -3.07
N HIS A 108 -13.33 -4.96 -3.76
CA HIS A 108 -12.29 -5.80 -3.21
C HIS A 108 -11.12 -4.95 -2.70
N THR A 109 -10.58 -4.04 -3.52
CA THR A 109 -9.50 -3.13 -3.12
C THR A 109 -9.88 -2.27 -1.91
N THR A 110 -11.11 -1.78 -1.83
CA THR A 110 -11.61 -1.04 -0.66
C THR A 110 -11.67 -1.92 0.59
N ALA A 111 -12.09 -3.18 0.44
CA ALA A 111 -12.11 -4.14 1.54
C ALA A 111 -10.70 -4.47 2.05
N VAL A 112 -9.73 -4.64 1.14
CA VAL A 112 -8.32 -4.81 1.51
C VAL A 112 -7.80 -3.57 2.25
N SER A 113 -8.11 -2.36 1.78
CA SER A 113 -7.72 -1.10 2.44
C SER A 113 -8.17 -1.05 3.90
N VAL A 114 -9.46 -1.33 4.15
CA VAL A 114 -10.01 -1.33 5.52
C VAL A 114 -9.38 -2.42 6.37
N ALA A 115 -9.15 -3.61 5.80
CA ALA A 115 -8.51 -4.71 6.50
C ALA A 115 -7.10 -4.35 6.95
N VAL A 116 -6.23 -3.87 6.04
CA VAL A 116 -4.86 -3.49 6.36
C VAL A 116 -4.83 -2.38 7.42
N GLU A 117 -5.70 -1.39 7.31
CA GLU A 117 -5.81 -0.31 8.30
C GLU A 117 -6.20 -0.85 9.69
N GLN A 118 -7.22 -1.71 9.78
CA GLN A 118 -7.65 -2.31 11.04
C GLN A 118 -6.55 -3.17 11.68
N ILE A 119 -5.87 -3.94 10.85
CA ILE A 119 -4.77 -4.82 11.22
C ILE A 119 -3.64 -4.04 11.90
N PHE A 120 -3.11 -3.00 11.24
CA PHE A 120 -1.89 -2.34 11.69
C PHE A 120 -2.16 -1.13 12.58
N LEU A 121 -3.28 -0.42 12.37
CA LEU A 121 -3.59 0.78 13.16
C LEU A 121 -4.51 0.47 14.35
N GLY A 122 -5.35 -0.57 14.26
CA GLY A 122 -6.31 -0.94 15.30
C GLY A 122 -5.66 -1.52 16.56
N ALA A 123 -4.57 -2.27 16.41
CA ALA A 123 -3.85 -2.91 17.51
C ALA A 123 -2.61 -2.13 18.00
N SER A 124 -2.28 -1.00 17.37
CA SER A 124 -1.02 -0.29 17.58
C SER A 124 -0.84 0.24 19.02
N LEU A 125 0.33 -0.07 19.61
CA LEU A 125 0.82 0.58 20.83
C LEU A 125 0.87 2.09 20.62
N LYS A 126 0.58 2.87 21.67
CA LYS A 126 0.55 4.34 21.60
C LYS A 126 1.84 4.93 21.01
N GLN A 127 2.99 4.30 21.23
CA GLN A 127 4.30 4.80 20.83
C GLN A 127 4.52 4.89 19.30
N HIS A 128 4.06 3.91 18.52
CA HIS A 128 4.29 3.88 17.07
C HIS A 128 3.08 4.32 16.24
N ARG A 129 1.99 4.75 16.91
CA ARG A 129 0.73 5.06 16.24
C ARG A 129 0.86 6.11 15.16
N GLU A 130 1.60 7.19 15.40
CA GLU A 130 1.76 8.26 14.40
C GLU A 130 2.64 7.81 13.25
N ARG A 131 3.73 7.09 13.54
CA ARG A 131 4.61 6.51 12.52
C ARG A 131 3.86 5.56 11.60
N LEU A 132 3.06 4.65 12.15
CA LEU A 132 2.21 3.73 11.38
C LEU A 132 1.16 4.47 10.54
N ARG A 133 0.58 5.55 11.06
CA ARG A 133 -0.36 6.40 10.30
C ARG A 133 0.34 7.17 9.17
N GLY A 134 1.58 7.60 9.36
CA GLY A 134 2.41 8.18 8.30
C GLY A 134 2.59 7.19 7.16
N VAL A 135 3.11 6.00 7.47
CA VAL A 135 3.30 4.91 6.49
C VAL A 135 2.00 4.55 5.74
N TRP A 136 0.86 4.52 6.45
CA TRP A 136 -0.43 4.26 5.82
C TRP A 136 -0.88 5.40 4.90
N ARG A 137 -0.67 6.66 5.32
CA ARG A 137 -0.99 7.84 4.51
C ARG A 137 -0.20 7.85 3.21
N ASP A 138 1.09 7.52 3.28
CA ASP A 138 1.98 7.43 2.13
C ASP A 138 1.52 6.31 1.19
N ALA A 139 1.17 5.13 1.74
CA ALA A 139 0.61 4.02 0.98
C ALA A 139 -0.67 4.42 0.24
N ALA A 140 -1.59 5.12 0.90
CA ALA A 140 -2.82 5.60 0.27
C ALA A 140 -2.56 6.66 -0.82
N HIS A 141 -1.53 7.50 -0.65
CA HIS A 141 -1.16 8.51 -1.65
C HIS A 141 -0.56 7.84 -2.89
N VAL A 142 0.40 6.94 -2.72
CA VAL A 142 0.99 6.14 -3.80
C VAL A 142 -0.09 5.34 -4.52
N ALA A 143 -1.02 4.70 -3.80
CA ALA A 143 -2.15 4.01 -4.40
C ALA A 143 -3.00 4.91 -5.29
N ALA A 144 -3.38 6.10 -4.82
CA ALA A 144 -4.17 7.05 -5.58
C ALA A 144 -3.44 7.53 -6.85
N ILE A 145 -2.13 7.74 -6.77
CA ILE A 145 -1.28 8.06 -7.93
C ILE A 145 -1.22 6.87 -8.89
N SER A 146 -0.99 5.63 -8.43
CA SER A 146 -0.96 4.42 -9.26
C SER A 146 -2.26 4.21 -10.05
N TYR A 147 -3.41 4.41 -9.41
CA TYR A 147 -4.72 4.37 -10.07
C TYR A 147 -4.87 5.47 -11.13
N THR A 148 -4.43 6.68 -10.82
CA THR A 148 -4.49 7.82 -11.74
C THR A 148 -3.57 7.60 -12.94
N LEU A 149 -2.34 7.16 -12.69
CA LEU A 149 -1.29 6.91 -13.67
C LEU A 149 -1.76 5.92 -14.74
N THR A 150 -2.28 4.77 -14.31
CA THR A 150 -2.78 3.73 -15.23
C THR A 150 -3.95 4.21 -16.09
N ARG A 151 -4.85 5.05 -15.53
CA ARG A 151 -5.94 5.67 -16.28
C ARG A 151 -5.48 6.68 -17.32
N ARG A 152 -4.41 7.44 -17.03
CA ARG A 152 -3.85 8.47 -17.91
C ARG A 152 -2.97 7.89 -19.01
N VAL A 153 -2.12 6.93 -18.67
CA VAL A 153 -1.10 6.36 -19.56
C VAL A 153 -1.66 5.22 -20.42
N ARG A 154 -2.68 4.49 -19.94
CA ARG A 154 -3.30 3.35 -20.64
C ARG A 154 -2.28 2.27 -21.04
N CYS A 155 -1.39 1.91 -20.12
CA CYS A 155 -0.35 0.89 -20.30
C CYS A 155 -0.86 -0.57 -20.29
N GLY A 156 -2.17 -0.81 -20.35
CA GLY A 156 -2.76 -2.16 -20.33
C GLY A 156 -2.93 -2.76 -18.93
N ILE A 157 -2.49 -2.06 -17.88
CA ILE A 157 -2.65 -2.46 -16.48
C ILE A 157 -4.02 -2.01 -15.96
N ASN A 158 -4.72 -2.88 -15.23
CA ASN A 158 -5.99 -2.54 -14.60
C ASN A 158 -5.77 -1.49 -13.48
N PRO A 159 -6.49 -0.35 -13.48
CA PRO A 159 -6.33 0.66 -12.45
C PRO A 159 -6.62 0.19 -11.02
N ASP A 160 -7.59 -0.70 -10.82
CA ASP A 160 -7.98 -1.19 -9.50
C ASP A 160 -6.90 -2.12 -8.92
N GLU A 161 -6.23 -2.87 -9.79
CA GLU A 161 -5.05 -3.69 -9.47
C GLU A 161 -3.84 -2.81 -9.10
N ALA A 162 -3.63 -1.72 -9.83
CA ALA A 162 -2.59 -0.73 -9.53
C ALA A 162 -2.85 0.00 -8.20
N LEU A 163 -4.11 0.34 -7.92
CA LEU A 163 -4.51 0.91 -6.63
C LEU A 163 -4.18 -0.05 -5.49
N LEU A 164 -4.52 -1.33 -5.65
CA LEU A 164 -4.26 -2.37 -4.66
C LEU A 164 -2.76 -2.58 -4.44
N ALA A 165 -1.96 -2.67 -5.51
CA ALA A 165 -0.51 -2.80 -5.40
C ALA A 165 0.12 -1.60 -4.67
N GLY A 166 -0.33 -0.38 -4.99
CA GLY A 166 0.10 0.83 -4.29
C GLY A 166 -0.32 0.86 -2.81
N LEU A 167 -1.47 0.30 -2.43
CA LEU A 167 -1.85 0.17 -1.01
C LEU A 167 -0.97 -0.84 -0.26
N LEU A 168 -0.55 -1.90 -0.93
CA LEU A 168 0.19 -3.01 -0.32
C LEU A 168 1.70 -2.78 -0.24
N HIS A 169 2.25 -1.84 -1.01
CA HIS A 169 3.72 -1.70 -1.15
C HIS A 169 4.46 -1.50 0.17
N ASN A 170 3.84 -0.82 1.14
CA ASN A 170 4.42 -0.52 2.45
C ASN A 170 3.94 -1.44 3.58
N VAL A 171 3.26 -2.56 3.28
CA VAL A 171 2.77 -3.48 4.32
C VAL A 171 3.90 -4.06 5.16
N GLY A 172 5.09 -4.24 4.57
CA GLY A 172 6.29 -4.65 5.29
C GLY A 172 6.77 -3.61 6.29
N LYS A 173 6.68 -2.30 5.96
CA LYS A 173 7.02 -1.22 6.90
C LYS A 173 6.09 -1.26 8.11
N LEU A 174 4.79 -1.40 7.87
CA LEU A 174 3.78 -1.50 8.93
C LEU A 174 4.05 -2.70 9.85
N TYR A 175 4.39 -3.86 9.29
CA TYR A 175 4.69 -5.06 10.07
C TYR A 175 5.95 -4.90 10.93
N ILE A 176 7.05 -4.39 10.36
CA ILE A 176 8.31 -4.18 11.09
C ILE A 176 8.10 -3.21 12.25
N ILE A 177 7.45 -2.06 12.00
CA ILE A 177 7.19 -1.04 13.01
C ILE A 177 6.23 -1.55 14.10
N MET A 178 5.22 -2.33 13.74
CA MET A 178 4.27 -2.88 14.72
C MET A 178 4.96 -3.87 15.66
N ASN A 179 5.84 -4.71 15.12
CA ASN A 179 6.50 -5.77 15.88
C ASN A 179 7.83 -5.32 16.52
N SER A 180 8.37 -4.14 16.19
CA SER A 180 9.65 -3.66 16.74
C SER A 180 9.67 -3.63 18.27
N SER A 181 8.52 -3.37 18.91
CA SER A 181 8.40 -3.39 20.37
C SER A 181 8.66 -4.76 21.03
N GLU A 182 8.63 -5.86 20.26
CA GLU A 182 8.97 -7.20 20.73
C GLU A 182 10.48 -7.50 20.65
N HIS A 183 11.26 -6.58 20.07
CA HIS A 183 12.69 -6.72 19.82
C HIS A 183 13.47 -5.67 20.65
N PRO A 184 14.11 -6.09 21.76
CA PRO A 184 14.81 -5.18 22.67
C PRO A 184 15.88 -4.31 22.01
N GLU A 185 16.47 -4.77 20.91
CA GLU A 185 17.47 -4.04 20.13
C GLU A 185 16.96 -2.76 19.45
N PHE A 186 15.65 -2.55 19.34
CA PHE A 186 15.08 -1.31 18.79
C PHE A 186 14.48 -0.41 19.86
N ILE A 187 14.56 -0.80 21.14
CA ILE A 187 14.09 0.06 22.23
C ILE A 187 15.03 1.26 22.32
N ASP A 188 14.48 2.45 22.10
CA ASP A 188 15.20 3.73 22.09
C ASP A 188 16.29 3.86 20.99
N ASP A 189 16.28 2.99 19.98
CA ASP A 189 17.16 3.04 18.80
C ASP A 189 16.34 3.12 17.50
N ASP A 190 15.74 4.30 17.29
CA ASP A 190 14.95 4.58 16.09
C ASP A 190 15.80 4.56 14.81
N ALA A 191 17.10 4.88 14.89
CA ALA A 191 18.01 4.90 13.74
C ALA A 191 18.23 3.50 13.16
N THR A 192 18.52 2.51 14.01
CA THR A 192 18.60 1.12 13.57
C THR A 192 17.25 0.63 13.04
N LEU A 193 16.15 0.98 13.70
CA LEU A 193 14.82 0.58 13.24
C LEU A 193 14.48 1.17 11.87
N ASP A 194 14.81 2.43 11.60
CA ASP A 194 14.63 3.08 10.30
C ASP A 194 15.43 2.37 9.20
N LEU A 195 16.70 2.05 9.46
CA LEU A 195 17.53 1.30 8.51
C LEU A 195 16.97 -0.10 8.23
N VAL A 196 16.49 -0.81 9.25
CA VAL A 196 15.86 -2.12 9.07
C VAL A 196 14.58 -2.01 8.27
N VAL A 197 13.73 -1.01 8.57
CA VAL A 197 12.50 -0.75 7.81
C VAL A 197 12.83 -0.50 6.34
N GLU A 198 13.72 0.43 6.02
CA GLU A 198 14.06 0.74 4.62
C GLU A 198 14.72 -0.43 3.91
N THR A 199 15.58 -1.20 4.59
CA THR A 199 16.30 -2.32 3.96
C THR A 199 15.41 -3.55 3.73
N TRP A 200 14.51 -3.88 4.68
CA TRP A 200 13.83 -5.18 4.71
C TRP A 200 12.34 -5.15 4.38
N HIS A 201 11.68 -3.98 4.36
CA HIS A 201 10.24 -3.93 4.15
C HIS A 201 9.78 -4.56 2.85
N GLY A 202 10.56 -4.46 1.76
CA GLY A 202 10.19 -5.06 0.47
C GLY A 202 10.03 -6.59 0.58
N GLN A 203 11.03 -7.27 1.14
CA GLN A 203 11.01 -8.73 1.29
C GLN A 203 10.01 -9.21 2.35
N VAL A 204 9.88 -8.47 3.46
CA VAL A 204 8.84 -8.75 4.47
C VAL A 204 7.45 -8.55 3.88
N GLY A 205 7.25 -7.48 3.10
CA GLY A 205 5.99 -7.17 2.43
C GLY A 205 5.60 -8.24 1.42
N ARG A 206 6.56 -8.71 0.60
CA ARG A 206 6.39 -9.83 -0.31
C ARG A 206 5.82 -11.07 0.39
N ALA A 207 6.48 -11.50 1.47
CA ALA A 207 6.07 -12.68 2.22
C ALA A 207 4.67 -12.53 2.86
N ILE A 208 4.31 -11.33 3.33
CA ILE A 208 2.95 -11.04 3.85
C ILE A 208 1.91 -11.16 2.73
N ILE A 209 2.15 -10.52 1.58
CA ILE A 209 1.22 -10.47 0.44
C ILE A 209 1.01 -11.88 -0.14
N GLU A 210 2.08 -12.66 -0.29
CA GLU A 210 2.00 -14.07 -0.68
C GLU A 210 1.25 -14.90 0.37
N GLY A 211 1.53 -14.68 1.66
CA GLY A 211 0.83 -15.33 2.77
C GLY A 211 -0.68 -15.04 2.83
N TRP A 212 -1.10 -13.86 2.36
CA TRP A 212 -2.52 -13.51 2.17
C TRP A 212 -3.14 -14.09 0.89
N GLY A 213 -2.36 -14.75 0.04
CA GLY A 213 -2.83 -15.40 -1.18
C GLY A 213 -3.16 -14.42 -2.31
N PHE A 214 -2.50 -13.26 -2.34
CA PHE A 214 -2.50 -12.37 -3.51
C PHE A 214 -1.57 -12.91 -4.59
N ALA A 215 -1.80 -12.48 -5.83
CA ALA A 215 -0.98 -12.87 -6.97
C ALA A 215 0.45 -12.30 -6.86
N GLU A 216 1.40 -13.01 -7.48
CA GLU A 216 2.84 -12.70 -7.44
C GLU A 216 3.15 -11.27 -7.93
N ASP A 217 2.38 -10.77 -8.89
CA ASP A 217 2.56 -9.42 -9.43
C ASP A 217 2.48 -8.30 -8.37
N LYS A 218 1.58 -8.41 -7.39
CA LYS A 218 1.45 -7.48 -6.26
C LYS A 218 2.58 -7.65 -5.26
N ALA A 219 2.98 -8.89 -5.02
CA ALA A 219 4.08 -9.22 -4.10
C ALA A 219 5.41 -8.68 -4.64
N LEU A 220 5.66 -8.82 -5.94
CA LEU A 220 6.81 -8.22 -6.63
C LEU A 220 6.74 -6.69 -6.65
N ALA A 221 5.56 -6.10 -6.86
CA ALA A 221 5.40 -4.65 -6.78
C ALA A 221 5.81 -4.10 -5.40
N ALA A 222 5.44 -4.78 -4.31
CA ALA A 222 5.90 -4.39 -2.97
C ALA A 222 7.41 -4.61 -2.77
N ALA A 223 7.94 -5.74 -3.25
CA ALA A 223 9.35 -6.11 -3.06
C ALA A 223 10.33 -5.18 -3.79
N ASP A 224 9.99 -4.84 -5.03
CA ASP A 224 10.96 -4.30 -5.99
C ASP A 224 10.70 -2.83 -6.35
N HIS A 225 9.69 -2.16 -5.77
CA HIS A 225 9.33 -0.79 -6.18
C HIS A 225 10.47 0.23 -6.01
N MET A 226 11.44 -0.02 -5.12
CA MET A 226 12.61 0.84 -4.92
C MET A 226 13.80 0.50 -5.83
N ASP A 227 13.76 -0.61 -6.56
CA ASP A 227 14.80 -0.95 -7.53
C ASP A 227 14.59 -0.12 -8.80
N LEU A 228 15.14 1.09 -8.81
CA LEU A 228 15.02 2.04 -9.92
C LEU A 228 15.61 1.49 -11.22
N GLU A 229 16.65 0.66 -11.11
CA GLU A 229 17.36 0.06 -12.24
C GLU A 229 16.80 -1.31 -12.66
N ARG A 230 15.67 -1.74 -12.07
CA ARG A 230 15.03 -3.04 -12.30
C ARG A 230 14.98 -3.37 -13.79
N ASN A 231 15.63 -4.48 -14.15
CA ASN A 231 15.74 -4.93 -15.53
C ASN A 231 14.61 -5.90 -15.90
N ALA A 232 13.39 -5.39 -16.01
CA ALA A 232 12.25 -6.17 -16.49
C ALA A 232 12.17 -6.17 -18.02
N SER A 233 11.76 -7.31 -18.58
CA SER A 233 11.55 -7.47 -20.02
C SER A 233 10.06 -7.46 -20.37
N GLY A 234 9.72 -7.09 -21.61
CA GLY A 234 8.33 -7.07 -22.08
C GLY A 234 7.57 -5.80 -21.68
N ALA A 235 6.23 -5.89 -21.72
CA ALA A 235 5.32 -4.79 -21.43
C ALA A 235 5.44 -4.29 -19.97
N PRO A 236 5.03 -3.04 -19.66
CA PRO A 236 5.01 -2.54 -18.29
C PRO A 236 4.17 -3.40 -17.35
N ASP A 237 4.59 -3.48 -16.10
CA ASP A 237 3.91 -4.25 -15.04
C ASP A 237 3.54 -3.39 -13.83
N LEU A 238 2.92 -4.01 -12.81
CA LEU A 238 2.52 -3.31 -11.58
C LEU A 238 3.70 -2.70 -10.84
N THR A 239 4.88 -3.32 -10.87
CA THR A 239 6.09 -2.76 -10.24
C THR A 239 6.46 -1.45 -10.91
N ASP A 240 6.46 -1.38 -12.25
CA ASP A 240 6.73 -0.12 -12.98
C ASP A 240 5.77 1.00 -12.53
N VAL A 241 4.48 0.69 -12.38
CA VAL A 241 3.46 1.65 -11.95
C VAL A 241 3.67 2.10 -10.50
N VAL A 242 3.96 1.18 -9.59
CA VAL A 242 4.17 1.50 -8.17
C VAL A 242 5.46 2.28 -7.97
N THR A 243 6.56 1.91 -8.65
CA THR A 243 7.82 2.68 -8.63
C THR A 243 7.61 4.12 -9.10
N THR A 244 6.97 4.31 -10.26
CA THR A 244 6.71 5.66 -10.77
C THR A 244 5.79 6.45 -9.84
N ALA A 245 4.72 5.84 -9.33
CA ALA A 245 3.81 6.51 -8.40
C ALA A 245 4.49 6.88 -7.07
N TRP A 246 5.38 6.03 -6.56
CA TRP A 246 6.17 6.27 -5.36
C TRP A 246 7.12 7.46 -5.51
N LEU A 247 7.85 7.54 -6.63
CA LEU A 247 8.71 8.70 -6.93
C LEU A 247 7.90 9.99 -7.04
N MET A 248 6.76 9.95 -7.74
CA MET A 248 5.87 11.11 -7.89
C MET A 248 5.26 11.57 -6.56
N ALA A 249 4.98 10.64 -5.64
CA ALA A 249 4.51 10.97 -4.29
C ALA A 249 5.58 11.74 -3.51
N ARG A 250 6.82 11.27 -3.54
CA ARG A 250 7.96 11.92 -2.87
C ARG A 250 8.26 13.30 -3.43
N GLU A 251 8.23 13.45 -4.76
CA GLU A 251 8.35 14.76 -5.42
C GLU A 251 7.23 15.72 -4.98
N ALA A 252 5.99 15.22 -4.85
CA ALA A 252 4.86 16.01 -4.37
C ALA A 252 4.99 16.44 -2.90
N ASP A 253 5.68 15.63 -2.08
CA ASP A 253 6.01 15.95 -0.69
C ASP A 253 7.24 16.89 -0.57
N GLY A 254 7.80 17.32 -1.70
CA GLY A 254 8.87 18.32 -1.79
C GLY A 254 10.28 17.74 -1.82
N GLU A 255 10.43 16.44 -2.02
CA GLU A 255 11.74 15.82 -2.18
C GLU A 255 12.33 16.07 -3.56
N GLU A 256 13.66 16.26 -3.63
CA GLU A 256 14.39 16.32 -4.89
C GLU A 256 14.60 14.89 -5.43
N ILE A 257 13.97 14.57 -6.56
CA ILE A 257 13.99 13.23 -7.14
C ILE A 257 14.79 13.21 -8.45
N HIS A 258 15.80 12.36 -8.50
CA HIS A 258 16.57 12.09 -9.72
C HIS A 258 15.94 10.92 -10.49
N TYR A 259 15.11 11.24 -11.49
CA TYR A 259 14.38 10.25 -12.29
C TYR A 259 15.25 9.49 -13.32
N ASP A 260 16.48 9.93 -13.59
CA ASP A 260 17.33 9.41 -14.68
C ASP A 260 17.64 7.91 -14.57
N SER A 261 17.73 7.38 -13.35
CA SER A 261 17.97 5.95 -13.10
C SER A 261 16.70 5.10 -13.15
N ALA A 262 15.52 5.72 -13.09
CA ALA A 262 14.25 5.02 -12.93
C ALA A 262 13.71 4.47 -14.25
N ARG A 263 14.07 3.21 -14.57
CA ARG A 263 13.64 2.51 -15.79
C ARG A 263 12.13 2.37 -15.94
N ALA A 264 11.40 2.36 -14.82
CA ALA A 264 9.94 2.30 -14.77
C ALA A 264 9.27 3.41 -15.62
N LEU A 265 9.77 4.64 -15.56
CA LEU A 265 9.22 5.76 -16.34
C LEU A 265 9.40 5.56 -17.84
N SER A 266 10.59 5.10 -18.26
CA SER A 266 10.86 4.78 -19.67
C SER A 266 9.98 3.65 -20.16
N ARG A 267 9.79 2.59 -19.36
CA ARG A 267 8.91 1.47 -19.68
C ARG A 267 7.46 1.93 -19.84
N LEU A 268 6.98 2.81 -18.97
CA LEU A 268 5.63 3.41 -19.04
C LEU A 268 5.48 4.53 -20.08
N GLN A 269 6.57 4.92 -20.77
CA GLN A 269 6.57 6.06 -21.71
C GLN A 269 6.05 7.34 -21.04
N ILE A 270 6.63 7.66 -19.88
CA ILE A 270 6.37 8.89 -19.12
C ILE A 270 7.66 9.71 -19.12
N ASP A 271 7.63 10.82 -19.84
CA ASP A 271 8.63 11.87 -19.74
C ASP A 271 8.25 12.89 -18.66
N GLU A 272 9.12 13.88 -18.45
CA GLU A 272 8.92 14.94 -17.48
C GLU A 272 7.65 15.75 -17.75
N GLU A 273 7.41 16.16 -19.00
CA GLU A 273 6.22 16.94 -19.38
C GLU A 273 4.93 16.17 -19.04
N LYS A 274 4.87 14.88 -19.38
CA LYS A 274 3.72 14.03 -19.08
C LYS A 274 3.55 13.77 -17.59
N ARG A 275 4.65 13.62 -16.83
CA ARG A 275 4.63 13.48 -15.37
C ARG A 275 4.00 14.71 -14.72
N GLU A 276 4.52 15.89 -15.04
CA GLU A 276 4.02 17.16 -14.51
C GLU A 276 2.57 17.40 -14.90
N GLN A 277 2.20 17.10 -16.15
CA GLN A 277 0.83 17.23 -16.62
C GLN A 277 -0.13 16.33 -15.82
N ILE A 278 0.23 15.06 -15.61
CA ILE A 278 -0.60 14.11 -14.85
C ILE A 278 -0.84 14.63 -13.42
N MET A 279 0.20 15.09 -12.73
CA MET A 279 0.09 15.61 -11.37
C MET A 279 -0.75 16.88 -11.33
N ARG A 280 -0.44 17.85 -12.18
CA ARG A 280 -1.14 19.15 -12.24
C ARG A 280 -2.64 18.99 -12.49
N GLU A 281 -3.02 18.09 -13.39
CA GLU A 281 -4.42 17.89 -13.76
C GLU A 281 -5.18 16.94 -12.83
N SER A 282 -4.50 16.23 -11.92
CA SER A 282 -5.13 15.18 -11.10
C SER A 282 -4.89 15.32 -9.60
N VAL A 283 -4.20 16.37 -9.14
CA VAL A 283 -3.85 16.56 -7.72
C VAL A 283 -5.06 16.52 -6.79
N ASP A 284 -6.15 17.20 -7.15
CA ASP A 284 -7.38 17.22 -6.34
C ASP A 284 -8.04 15.84 -6.27
N ASP A 285 -8.03 15.12 -7.39
CA ASP A 285 -8.60 13.78 -7.49
C ASP A 285 -7.77 12.75 -6.71
N ILE A 286 -6.44 12.84 -6.80
CA ILE A 286 -5.48 12.03 -6.06
C ILE A 286 -5.68 12.25 -4.56
N ASN A 287 -5.71 13.50 -4.12
CA ASN A 287 -5.91 13.87 -2.71
C ASN A 287 -7.27 13.36 -2.20
N ALA A 288 -8.34 13.54 -2.98
CA ALA A 288 -9.67 13.07 -2.60
C ALA A 288 -9.75 11.54 -2.47
N LEU A 289 -9.09 10.79 -3.37
CA LEU A 289 -9.04 9.33 -3.28
C LEU A 289 -8.16 8.85 -2.13
N ALA A 290 -6.96 9.42 -1.96
CA ALA A 290 -6.07 9.10 -0.84
C ALA A 290 -6.75 9.37 0.51
N GLN A 291 -7.46 10.50 0.64
CA GLN A 291 -8.25 10.80 1.84
C GLN A 291 -9.39 9.80 2.03
N ALA A 292 -10.09 9.41 0.95
CA ALA A 292 -11.14 8.41 1.03
C ALA A 292 -10.60 7.05 1.50
N LEU A 293 -9.34 6.71 1.18
CA LEU A 293 -8.65 5.49 1.58
C LEU A 293 -7.99 5.56 2.96
N ASN A 294 -7.95 6.72 3.62
CA ASN A 294 -7.29 6.93 4.92
C ASN A 294 -8.23 6.98 6.13
N GLY A 295 -9.55 6.85 5.91
CA GLY A 295 -10.53 6.71 7.01
C GLY A 295 -11.06 7.99 7.61
#